data_AF-A0A3C1HW93-F1
#
_entry.id   AF-A0A3C1HW93-F1
#
_cell.length_a   1.000
_cell.length_b   1.000
_cell.length_c   1.000
_cell.angle_alpha   90.00
_cell.angle_beta   90.00
_cell.angle_gamma   90.00
#
_symmetry.space_group_name_H-M   'P 1'
#
loop_
_entity.id
_entity.type
_entity.pdbx_description
1 polymer ?
#
loop_
_entity_poly.entity_id
_entity_poly.type
_entity_poly.pdbx_seq_one_letter_code
_entity_poly.pdbx_strand_id
1 'polypeptide(L)'
;MKKSVATIFLSILFACKIFSQALNFAAEETYIAYYPASSYANIREYNIQHKKECGNLQKDVDSLKAKIKSAKYAEEKFQIKNFFSAEESLFKEGKSVNGSYDLLTSEQASLQLAEELFSSVMGTSVNLSVQGEKIQMTFDGTRLSFGTHNCENGYRKGNTVILEWPNRISKMELSFSRKNPATEAIAQLVEEKIQSPEKSEEEIDYLKNAYPELTGIEKKLQDDCDIERLKHLAYYGNLIEEYKEKTGHYPLQTGSEKETYTLIFNGIQKEFSEDTNPNPHDLVSAKDFFAEIEKGLVRKVDQLYDPQYVPTTRPIFYIYMVRKDSYYFAVHLSKYYPFSTRIAANYYKVQVSNKSYPASKIYTISQLEEDPNFKQAVSKPFANEKYFLERRKKHLREY
;
A
#
# COMPACT_ATOMS: atom_id res chain seq x y z
N MET A 1 59.62 -32.48 70.52
CA MET A 1 58.56 -32.02 71.46
C MET A 1 57.49 -31.28 70.68
N LYS A 2 56.22 -31.69 70.86
CA LYS A 2 54.94 -31.07 70.42
C LYS A 2 54.65 -31.06 68.91
N LYS A 3 53.93 -32.09 68.44
CA LYS A 3 52.46 -32.17 68.14
C LYS A 3 52.22 -31.93 66.65
N SER A 4 52.03 -32.98 65.85
CA SER A 4 50.72 -33.54 65.44
C SER A 4 49.83 -32.51 64.76
N VAL A 5 49.46 -32.74 63.49
CA VAL A 5 48.23 -33.43 63.08
C VAL A 5 48.29 -33.61 61.56
N ALA A 6 47.97 -34.82 61.10
CA ALA A 6 47.75 -35.16 59.70
C ALA A 6 46.44 -34.55 59.18
N THR A 7 46.43 -34.09 57.93
CA THR A 7 45.18 -33.97 57.18
C THR A 7 45.35 -34.59 55.80
N ILE A 8 44.73 -35.75 55.65
CA ILE A 8 44.25 -36.33 54.40
C ILE A 8 43.10 -35.45 53.90
N PHE A 9 43.13 -35.04 52.62
CA PHE A 9 41.96 -34.80 51.77
C PHE A 9 42.47 -34.95 50.33
N LEU A 10 42.29 -36.10 49.68
CA LEU A 10 41.06 -36.55 49.05
C LEU A 10 40.50 -35.48 48.09
N SER A 11 40.79 -35.70 46.82
CA SER A 11 40.00 -35.33 45.64
C SER A 11 38.55 -34.93 45.95
N ILE A 12 38.14 -33.73 45.55
CA ILE A 12 36.82 -33.39 45.03
C ILE A 12 36.99 -32.16 44.13
N LEU A 13 36.53 -32.29 42.89
CA LEU A 13 36.05 -31.25 41.99
C LEU A 13 35.97 -29.84 42.60
N PHE A 14 36.99 -29.01 42.40
CA PHE A 14 36.82 -27.56 42.51
C PHE A 14 36.51 -26.99 41.13
N ALA A 15 35.20 -26.90 40.91
CA ALA A 15 34.51 -25.80 40.26
C ALA A 15 34.91 -25.46 38.83
N CYS A 16 34.09 -25.95 37.90
CA CYS A 16 33.41 -25.11 36.92
C CYS A 16 33.62 -23.61 37.16
N LYS A 17 34.42 -22.96 36.31
CA LYS A 17 34.23 -21.58 35.83
C LYS A 17 35.38 -21.18 34.90
N ILE A 18 35.43 -21.79 33.72
CA ILE A 18 35.57 -20.96 32.52
C ILE A 18 34.16 -20.92 31.92
N PHE A 19 33.26 -20.33 32.71
CA PHE A 19 31.94 -19.95 32.23
C PHE A 19 32.17 -18.78 31.28
N SER A 20 31.73 -18.99 30.05
CA SER A 20 31.36 -17.96 29.09
C SER A 20 30.82 -16.69 29.78
N GLN A 21 31.52 -15.57 29.69
CA GLN A 21 30.99 -14.24 30.02
C GLN A 21 31.81 -13.20 29.23
N ALA A 22 31.26 -12.34 28.38
CA ALA A 22 29.88 -12.11 27.98
C ALA A 22 29.93 -11.49 26.57
N LEU A 23 29.27 -12.10 25.59
CA LEU A 23 28.97 -11.38 24.37
C LEU A 23 27.84 -10.40 24.70
N ASN A 24 28.23 -9.17 24.98
CA ASN A 24 27.32 -8.04 25.06
C ASN A 24 26.94 -7.68 23.61
N PHE A 25 25.90 -8.30 23.07
CA PHE A 25 25.38 -7.89 21.78
C PHE A 25 24.45 -6.70 22.00
N ALA A 26 24.89 -5.55 21.49
CA ALA A 26 24.04 -4.43 21.12
C ALA A 26 24.17 -4.32 19.60
N ALA A 27 23.13 -4.71 18.88
CA ALA A 27 22.98 -4.29 17.49
C ALA A 27 21.79 -3.32 17.44
N GLU A 28 22.09 -2.14 16.93
CA GLU A 28 21.17 -1.06 16.63
C GLU A 28 21.22 -0.93 15.11
N GLU A 29 20.18 -1.45 14.44
CA GLU A 29 19.95 -1.21 13.02
C GLU A 29 18.64 -0.45 12.85
N THR A 30 18.73 0.76 12.28
CA THR A 30 17.56 1.56 11.96
C THR A 30 17.47 1.67 10.44
N TYR A 31 16.43 1.08 9.89
CA TYR A 31 16.03 1.16 8.51
C TYR A 31 14.94 2.19 8.35
N ILE A 32 15.09 3.12 7.42
CA ILE A 32 14.05 4.08 7.06
C ILE A 32 13.87 4.00 5.56
N ALA A 33 12.66 3.68 5.12
CA ALA A 33 12.21 3.79 3.74
C ALA A 33 11.15 4.87 3.63
N TYR A 34 11.51 6.03 3.11
CA TYR A 34 10.56 7.10 2.80
C TYR A 34 10.10 6.96 1.35
N TYR A 35 8.83 7.18 1.05
CA TYR A 35 8.19 7.01 -0.23
C TYR A 35 7.61 8.37 -0.65
N PRO A 36 8.39 9.20 -1.37
CA PRO A 36 8.01 10.59 -1.65
C PRO A 36 6.70 10.70 -2.42
N ALA A 37 6.48 9.81 -3.39
CA ALA A 37 5.30 9.80 -4.25
C ALA A 37 3.98 9.61 -3.48
N SER A 38 4.01 8.87 -2.38
CA SER A 38 2.85 8.58 -1.53
C SER A 38 2.92 9.29 -0.18
N SER A 39 3.94 10.14 0.04
CA SER A 39 4.26 10.80 1.31
C SER A 39 4.20 9.82 2.50
N TYR A 40 4.74 8.61 2.31
CA TYR A 40 4.69 7.50 3.27
C TYR A 40 6.09 7.17 3.77
N ALA A 41 6.31 6.87 5.04
CA ALA A 41 7.60 6.41 5.57
C ALA A 41 7.43 5.11 6.34
N ASN A 42 8.25 4.10 6.02
CA ASN A 42 8.39 2.87 6.78
C ASN A 42 9.70 2.94 7.57
N ILE A 43 9.62 2.95 8.89
CA ILE A 43 10.78 2.89 9.78
C ILE A 43 10.82 1.50 10.40
N ARG A 44 11.94 0.80 10.33
CA ARG A 44 12.17 -0.43 11.07
C ARG A 44 13.38 -0.23 11.95
N GLU A 45 13.18 -0.41 13.24
CA GLU A 45 14.25 -0.30 14.21
C GLU A 45 14.47 -1.66 14.89
N TYR A 46 15.73 -2.08 14.89
CA TYR A 46 16.21 -3.28 15.53
C TYR A 46 17.13 -2.85 16.67
N ASN A 47 16.64 -2.94 17.90
CA ASN A 47 17.40 -2.66 19.11
C ASN A 47 17.35 -3.89 20.01
N ILE A 48 18.40 -4.73 19.96
CA ILE A 48 18.53 -5.87 20.86
C ILE A 48 19.67 -5.62 21.84
N GLN A 49 19.32 -5.43 23.12
CA GLN A 49 20.26 -5.48 24.23
C GLN A 49 19.89 -6.64 25.15
N HIS A 50 20.69 -7.71 25.14
CA HIS A 50 20.45 -8.85 26.04
C HIS A 50 21.45 -8.83 27.19
N LYS A 51 21.02 -8.40 28.38
CA LYS A 51 21.79 -8.64 29.62
C LYS A 51 21.52 -10.06 30.08
N LYS A 52 22.59 -10.85 30.25
CA LYS A 52 22.58 -12.31 30.52
C LYS A 52 21.84 -12.73 31.81
N GLU A 53 21.29 -11.79 32.59
CA GLU A 53 20.77 -12.04 33.94
C GLU A 53 19.25 -11.98 34.09
N CYS A 54 18.47 -11.62 33.06
CA CYS A 54 17.01 -11.55 33.19
C CYS A 54 16.28 -12.34 32.10
N GLY A 55 15.53 -13.36 32.52
CA GLY A 55 14.27 -13.74 31.87
C GLY A 55 14.34 -14.64 30.63
N ASN A 56 13.24 -15.37 30.42
CA ASN A 56 12.98 -16.12 29.20
C ASN A 56 12.60 -15.11 28.10
N LEU A 57 13.52 -14.85 27.18
CA LEU A 57 13.39 -13.94 26.05
C LEU A 57 12.02 -14.02 25.35
N GLN A 58 11.50 -15.24 25.15
CA GLN A 58 10.21 -15.43 24.48
C GLN A 58 9.04 -14.85 25.29
N LYS A 59 9.06 -15.02 26.61
CA LYS A 59 8.03 -14.51 27.51
C LYS A 59 8.05 -12.98 27.59
N ASP A 60 9.24 -12.40 27.53
CA ASP A 60 9.42 -10.95 27.54
C ASP A 60 8.97 -10.33 26.21
N VAL A 61 9.25 -11.00 25.09
CA VAL A 61 8.70 -10.67 23.76
C VAL A 61 7.16 -10.73 23.77
N ASP A 62 6.55 -11.78 24.32
CA ASP A 62 5.09 -11.94 24.33
C ASP A 62 4.38 -10.91 25.24
N SER A 63 4.96 -10.59 26.41
CA SER A 63 4.43 -9.55 27.31
C SER A 63 4.47 -8.16 26.68
N LEU A 64 5.52 -7.88 25.93
CA LEU A 64 5.70 -6.64 25.20
C LEU A 64 4.69 -6.52 24.04
N LYS A 65 4.50 -7.61 23.27
CA LYS A 65 3.46 -7.70 22.22
C LYS A 65 2.08 -7.34 22.76
N ALA A 66 1.73 -7.81 23.97
CA ALA A 66 0.46 -7.49 24.62
C ALA A 66 0.34 -6.02 25.01
N LYS A 67 1.42 -5.39 25.53
CA LYS A 67 1.42 -3.96 25.89
C LYS A 67 1.22 -3.05 24.70
N ILE A 68 1.93 -3.29 23.59
CA ILE A 68 1.83 -2.50 22.35
C ILE A 68 0.41 -2.58 21.77
N LYS A 69 -0.23 -3.77 21.80
CA LYS A 69 -1.62 -3.94 21.36
C LYS A 69 -2.65 -3.25 22.29
N SER A 70 -2.33 -3.10 23.58
CA SER A 70 -3.26 -2.62 24.61
C SER A 70 -3.27 -1.10 24.81
N ALA A 71 -2.14 -0.44 24.55
CA ALA A 71 -2.10 1.01 24.57
C ALA A 71 -2.69 1.50 23.23
N LYS A 72 -3.72 2.33 23.31
CA LYS A 72 -4.46 2.91 22.17
C LYS A 72 -3.56 3.79 21.30
N TYR A 73 -2.62 3.20 20.57
CA TYR A 73 -1.74 3.89 19.63
C TYR A 73 -2.40 4.09 18.25
N ALA A 74 -3.69 3.78 18.13
CA ALA A 74 -4.45 3.76 16.89
C ALA A 74 -5.51 4.87 16.77
N GLU A 75 -5.61 5.82 17.70
CA GLU A 75 -6.71 6.83 17.67
C GLU A 75 -6.25 8.30 17.68
N GLU A 76 -4.95 8.59 17.84
CA GLU A 76 -4.43 9.96 17.76
C GLU A 76 -3.20 10.00 16.85
N LYS A 77 -3.17 10.98 15.92
CA LYS A 77 -2.05 11.25 14.99
C LYS A 77 -0.72 11.10 15.72
N PHE A 78 -0.04 9.98 15.49
CA PHE A 78 1.19 9.65 16.18
C PHE A 78 2.28 10.64 15.77
N GLN A 79 2.72 11.48 16.71
CA GLN A 79 3.78 12.46 16.48
C GLN A 79 5.15 11.85 16.80
N ILE A 80 6.20 12.28 16.10
CA ILE A 80 7.59 11.82 16.33
C ILE A 80 8.01 11.90 17.81
N LYS A 81 7.53 12.90 18.56
CA LYS A 81 7.80 13.02 20.00
C LYS A 81 7.20 11.89 20.85
N ASN A 82 6.09 11.28 20.40
CA ASN A 82 5.44 10.17 21.08
C ASN A 82 6.27 8.88 20.94
N PHE A 83 7.01 8.74 19.82
CA PHE A 83 7.97 7.67 19.58
C PHE A 83 9.15 7.72 20.56
N PHE A 84 9.86 8.85 20.63
CA PHE A 84 10.98 9.01 21.55
C PHE A 84 10.58 8.87 23.02
N SER A 85 9.36 9.30 23.37
CA SER A 85 8.83 9.13 24.72
C SER A 85 8.61 7.65 25.09
N ALA A 86 8.16 6.83 24.13
CA ALA A 86 7.98 5.40 24.33
C ALA A 86 9.33 4.68 24.43
N GLU A 87 10.26 4.98 23.52
CA GLU A 87 11.63 4.46 23.52
C GLU A 87 12.37 4.80 24.81
N GLU A 88 12.32 6.07 25.24
CA GLU A 88 12.95 6.53 26.48
C GLU A 88 12.35 5.85 27.72
N SER A 89 11.03 5.61 27.73
CA SER A 89 10.37 4.87 28.80
C SER A 89 10.84 3.41 28.87
N LEU A 90 11.02 2.75 27.73
CA LEU A 90 11.47 1.36 27.64
C LEU A 90 12.95 1.24 28.05
N PHE A 91 13.78 2.17 27.58
CA PHE A 91 15.19 2.27 27.93
C PHE A 91 15.39 2.44 29.45
N LYS A 92 14.58 3.29 30.10
CA LYS A 92 14.58 3.47 31.57
C LYS A 92 14.23 2.20 32.35
N GLU A 93 13.47 1.28 31.75
CA GLU A 93 13.13 -0.02 32.33
C GLU A 93 14.15 -1.13 32.03
N GLY A 94 15.23 -0.83 31.30
CA GLY A 94 16.22 -1.82 30.87
C GLY A 94 15.68 -2.81 29.84
N LYS A 95 14.63 -2.43 29.10
CA LYS A 95 13.98 -3.22 28.05
C LYS A 95 14.24 -2.55 26.70
N SER A 96 14.42 -3.34 25.65
CA SER A 96 14.50 -2.83 24.27
C SER A 96 13.39 -3.44 23.42
N VAL A 97 12.91 -2.69 22.44
CA VAL A 97 11.77 -3.05 21.59
C VAL A 97 12.19 -2.92 20.14
N ASN A 98 11.82 -3.92 19.34
CA ASN A 98 11.89 -3.82 17.88
C ASN A 98 10.51 -3.40 17.37
N GLY A 99 10.49 -2.47 16.43
CA GLY A 99 9.25 -1.99 15.82
C GLY A 99 9.45 -1.63 14.36
N SER A 100 8.51 -2.09 13.52
CA SER A 100 8.30 -1.51 12.19
C SER A 100 7.11 -0.57 12.31
N TYR A 101 7.25 0.64 11.78
CA TYR A 101 6.25 1.69 11.86
C TYR A 101 6.04 2.33 10.49
N ASP A 102 4.81 2.71 10.24
CA ASP A 102 4.31 3.24 8.97
C ASP A 102 3.74 4.64 9.23
N LEU A 103 4.36 5.69 8.69
CA LEU A 103 4.01 7.10 8.83
C LEU A 103 3.49 7.67 7.50
N LEU A 104 2.50 8.57 7.52
CA LEU A 104 1.94 9.24 6.34
C LEU A 104 1.88 10.76 6.54
N THR A 105 2.23 11.53 5.52
CA THR A 105 2.18 13.01 5.52
C THR A 105 1.67 13.59 4.20
N SER A 106 1.64 14.93 4.07
CA SER A 106 1.20 15.65 2.85
C SER A 106 2.38 16.25 2.07
N GLU A 107 2.21 16.47 0.76
CA GLU A 107 3.27 16.81 -0.23
C GLU A 107 4.23 17.95 0.17
N GLN A 108 3.73 19.07 0.70
CA GLN A 108 4.56 20.24 1.04
C GLN A 108 5.28 20.11 2.39
N ALA A 109 4.79 19.22 3.25
CA ALA A 109 5.39 18.88 4.54
C ALA A 109 6.41 17.73 4.43
N SER A 110 6.63 17.22 3.22
CA SER A 110 7.17 15.88 3.01
C SER A 110 8.71 15.82 3.07
N LEU A 111 9.40 16.82 2.48
CA LEU A 111 10.85 16.99 2.63
C LEU A 111 11.20 17.51 4.02
N GLN A 112 10.47 18.49 4.54
CA GLN A 112 10.72 19.03 5.88
C GLN A 112 10.50 17.96 6.96
N LEU A 113 9.45 17.13 6.83
CA LEU A 113 9.27 15.99 7.72
C LEU A 113 10.41 14.99 7.56
N ALA A 114 10.83 14.66 6.33
CA ALA A 114 11.94 13.75 6.12
C ALA A 114 13.24 14.31 6.73
N GLU A 115 13.49 15.63 6.63
CA GLU A 115 14.58 16.32 7.33
C GLU A 115 14.45 16.17 8.84
N GLU A 116 13.28 16.45 9.42
CA GLU A 116 13.01 16.32 10.86
C GLU A 116 13.20 14.87 11.33
N LEU A 117 12.66 13.91 10.58
CA LEU A 117 12.74 12.48 10.87
C LEU A 117 14.19 11.99 10.82
N PHE A 118 14.89 12.23 9.72
CA PHE A 118 16.28 11.84 9.57
C PHE A 118 17.16 12.56 10.59
N SER A 119 16.92 13.84 10.85
CA SER A 119 17.68 14.59 11.84
C SER A 119 17.54 14.00 13.23
N SER A 120 16.31 13.65 13.60
CA SER A 120 16.00 13.10 14.91
C SER A 120 16.58 11.70 15.10
N VAL A 121 16.48 10.82 14.09
CA VAL A 121 17.04 9.46 14.14
C VAL A 121 18.57 9.51 14.15
N MET A 122 19.18 10.37 13.34
CA MET A 122 20.64 10.42 13.21
C MET A 122 21.32 11.22 14.32
N GLY A 123 20.55 11.95 15.15
CA GLY A 123 21.07 12.83 16.19
C GLY A 123 21.95 13.97 15.65
N THR A 124 21.72 14.38 14.40
CA THR A 124 22.47 15.43 13.70
C THR A 124 21.54 16.14 12.71
N SER A 125 21.79 17.41 12.39
CA SER A 125 20.96 18.11 11.40
C SER A 125 21.12 17.50 10.00
N VAL A 126 19.98 17.16 9.40
CA VAL A 126 19.86 16.66 8.03
C VAL A 126 19.13 17.73 7.21
N ASN A 127 19.67 18.05 6.04
CA ASN A 127 19.01 18.93 5.08
C ASN A 127 18.74 18.16 3.78
N LEU A 128 17.53 18.26 3.26
CA LEU A 128 17.07 17.74 1.99
C LEU A 128 16.80 18.89 1.03
N SER A 129 17.32 18.78 -0.18
CA SER A 129 17.08 19.77 -1.23
C SER A 129 16.80 19.08 -2.56
N VAL A 130 15.97 19.69 -3.38
CA VAL A 130 15.75 19.25 -4.77
C VAL A 130 16.71 20.02 -5.68
N GLN A 131 17.58 19.31 -6.38
CA GLN A 131 18.53 19.85 -7.35
C GLN A 131 18.32 19.20 -8.71
N GLY A 132 17.50 19.85 -9.54
CA GLY A 132 17.12 19.33 -10.86
C GLY A 132 16.39 17.99 -10.77
N GLU A 133 16.93 16.96 -11.41
CA GLU A 133 16.39 15.60 -11.38
C GLU A 133 16.81 14.81 -10.13
N LYS A 134 17.38 15.44 -9.11
CA LYS A 134 17.88 14.77 -7.91
C LYS A 134 17.32 15.37 -6.62
N ILE A 135 17.10 14.52 -5.63
CA ILE A 135 16.93 14.89 -4.23
C ILE A 135 18.29 14.64 -3.57
N GLN A 136 18.85 15.68 -2.96
CA GLN A 136 20.13 15.64 -2.26
C GLN A 136 19.89 15.76 -0.76
N MET A 137 20.40 14.79 0.00
CA MET A 137 20.47 14.82 1.46
C MET A 137 21.89 15.16 1.91
N THR A 138 22.01 16.06 2.88
CA THR A 138 23.28 16.48 3.44
C THR A 138 23.25 16.47 4.97
N PHE A 139 24.29 15.93 5.59
CA PHE A 139 24.40 15.85 7.06
C PHE A 139 25.86 15.73 7.52
N ASP A 140 26.13 16.00 8.79
CA ASP A 140 27.45 15.74 9.40
C ASP A 140 27.62 14.24 9.68
N GLY A 141 28.54 13.62 8.94
CA GLY A 141 28.85 12.19 9.06
C GLY A 141 30.07 11.88 9.92
N THR A 142 30.50 12.77 10.82
CA THR A 142 31.68 12.57 11.69
C THR A 142 31.57 11.30 12.54
N ARG A 143 30.35 10.92 12.97
CA ARG A 143 30.10 9.77 13.86
C ARG A 143 29.33 8.62 13.21
N LEU A 144 29.08 8.70 11.90
CA LEU A 144 28.19 7.79 11.19
C LEU A 144 28.92 7.14 10.02
N SER A 145 28.85 5.82 9.94
CA SER A 145 29.12 5.07 8.72
C SER A 145 27.81 4.83 7.98
N PHE A 146 27.78 5.07 6.67
CA PHE A 146 26.60 4.85 5.83
C PHE A 146 26.92 3.82 4.74
N GLY A 147 25.92 3.02 4.37
CA GLY A 147 25.92 2.20 3.16
C GLY A 147 25.13 2.87 2.05
N THR A 148 25.55 2.73 0.80
CA THR A 148 24.86 3.32 -0.37
C THR A 148 23.81 2.36 -0.94
N HIS A 149 22.97 1.77 -0.08
CA HIS A 149 21.86 0.96 -0.59
C HIS A 149 20.78 1.90 -1.11
N ASN A 150 20.56 1.90 -2.43
CA ASN A 150 19.51 2.63 -3.14
C ASN A 150 19.65 4.16 -3.28
N CYS A 151 20.78 4.77 -2.93
CA CYS A 151 21.13 6.11 -3.44
C CYS A 151 21.92 6.00 -4.76
N GLU A 152 21.66 6.88 -5.72
CA GLU A 152 22.36 6.91 -7.01
C GLU A 152 23.83 7.28 -6.81
N ASN A 153 24.09 8.25 -5.93
CA ASN A 153 25.44 8.64 -5.51
C ASN A 153 25.50 8.88 -4.01
N GLY A 154 26.65 8.60 -3.42
CA GLY A 154 26.96 8.96 -2.04
C GLY A 154 28.44 9.29 -1.88
N TYR A 155 28.75 10.48 -1.37
CA TYR A 155 30.14 10.91 -1.21
C TYR A 155 30.33 11.82 0.01
N ARG A 156 31.59 12.03 0.38
CA ARG A 156 31.99 12.93 1.48
C ARG A 156 32.69 14.17 0.94
N LYS A 157 32.38 15.32 1.54
CA LYS A 157 33.09 16.58 1.36
C LYS A 157 33.50 17.11 2.74
N GLY A 158 34.69 16.72 3.19
CA GLY A 158 35.10 16.90 4.59
C GLY A 158 34.25 16.02 5.52
N ASN A 159 33.68 16.63 6.57
CA ASN A 159 32.80 15.93 7.51
C ASN A 159 31.37 15.77 6.97
N THR A 160 31.00 16.52 5.93
CA THR A 160 29.66 16.46 5.33
C THR A 160 29.53 15.22 4.45
N VAL A 161 28.50 14.44 4.69
CA VAL A 161 28.02 13.37 3.80
C VAL A 161 26.95 13.93 2.90
N ILE A 162 27.01 13.56 1.63
CA ILE A 162 26.06 13.94 0.59
C ILE A 162 25.55 12.66 -0.05
N LEU A 163 24.22 12.46 -0.01
CA LEU A 163 23.54 11.34 -0.67
C LEU A 163 22.56 11.90 -1.71
N GLU A 164 22.50 11.27 -2.89
CA GLU A 164 21.66 11.70 -4.01
C GLU A 164 20.71 10.56 -4.43
N TRP A 165 19.44 10.91 -4.63
CA TRP A 165 18.42 10.04 -5.21
C TRP A 165 17.80 10.73 -6.43
N PRO A 166 17.43 10.00 -7.49
CA PRO A 166 16.59 10.58 -8.52
C PRO A 166 15.28 11.13 -7.95
N ASN A 167 14.91 12.33 -8.36
CA ASN A 167 13.67 13.05 -8.02
C ASN A 167 12.39 12.39 -8.59
N ARG A 168 12.56 11.25 -9.26
CA ARG A 168 11.49 10.37 -9.75
C ARG A 168 11.29 9.11 -8.90
N ILE A 169 12.08 8.95 -7.83
CA ILE A 169 12.03 7.75 -7.00
C ILE A 169 10.79 7.74 -6.10
N SER A 170 10.12 6.59 -6.08
CA SER A 170 9.03 6.24 -5.17
C SER A 170 9.49 5.83 -3.77
N LYS A 171 10.81 5.72 -3.49
CA LYS A 171 11.42 5.20 -2.25
C LYS A 171 12.88 5.66 -1.95
N MET A 172 13.13 6.51 -0.96
CA MET A 172 14.45 6.79 -0.35
C MET A 172 14.71 5.81 0.81
N GLU A 173 15.83 5.10 0.80
CA GLU A 173 16.19 4.15 1.86
C GLU A 173 17.48 4.53 2.58
N LEU A 174 17.47 4.40 3.91
CA LEU A 174 18.64 4.55 4.77
C LEU A 174 18.68 3.38 5.75
N SER A 175 19.83 2.69 5.81
CA SER A 175 20.13 1.75 6.90
C SER A 175 21.35 2.28 7.64
N PHE A 176 21.19 2.41 8.96
CA PHE A 176 22.27 2.75 9.87
C PHE A 176 22.60 1.54 10.71
N SER A 177 23.89 1.22 10.86
CA SER A 177 24.35 0.24 11.84
C SER A 177 25.48 0.84 12.67
N ARG A 178 25.40 0.67 13.99
CA ARG A 178 26.60 0.81 14.83
C ARG A 178 27.46 -0.42 14.62
N LYS A 179 28.60 -0.27 13.93
CA LYS A 179 29.58 -1.35 13.76
C LYS A 179 30.10 -1.81 15.13
N ASN A 180 29.59 -2.93 15.61
CA ASN A 180 30.26 -3.75 16.61
C ASN A 180 30.88 -4.96 15.87
N PRO A 181 32.21 -5.16 15.89
CA PRO A 181 32.85 -6.27 15.17
C PRO A 181 32.42 -7.66 15.67
N ALA A 182 31.69 -7.74 16.79
CA ALA A 182 31.13 -8.98 17.30
C ALA A 182 29.73 -9.32 16.77
N THR A 183 29.01 -8.42 16.10
CA THR A 183 27.59 -8.65 15.73
C THR A 183 27.43 -9.40 14.41
N GLU A 184 26.69 -10.51 14.41
CA GLU A 184 26.10 -11.12 13.21
C GLU A 184 24.89 -10.30 12.73
N ALA A 185 24.56 -10.37 11.44
CA ALA A 185 23.40 -9.67 10.87
C ALA A 185 22.10 -10.22 11.45
N ILE A 186 21.53 -9.50 12.43
CA ILE A 186 20.33 -9.90 13.18
C ILE A 186 19.07 -10.00 12.31
N ALA A 187 19.07 -9.40 11.12
CA ALA A 187 17.96 -9.50 10.16
C ALA A 187 17.52 -10.93 9.84
N GLN A 188 18.41 -11.92 9.98
CA GLN A 188 18.11 -13.35 9.76
C GLN A 188 17.37 -14.03 10.93
N LEU A 189 17.29 -13.38 12.10
CA LEU A 189 16.77 -13.98 13.34
C LEU A 189 15.37 -13.49 13.74
N VAL A 190 14.87 -12.41 13.12
CA VAL A 190 13.62 -11.75 13.55
C VAL A 190 12.87 -11.18 12.34
N GLU A 191 12.18 -12.03 11.59
CA GLU A 191 11.20 -11.61 10.58
C GLU A 191 9.80 -11.56 11.20
N GLU A 192 9.45 -10.49 11.90
CA GLU A 192 8.03 -10.21 12.20
C GLU A 192 7.70 -8.76 11.83
N LYS A 193 6.79 -8.60 10.87
CA LYS A 193 6.26 -7.30 10.46
C LYS A 193 5.21 -6.86 11.47
N ILE A 194 5.51 -5.79 12.22
CA ILE A 194 4.50 -5.09 13.01
C ILE A 194 3.93 -4.01 12.09
N GLN A 195 2.65 -4.14 11.71
CA GLN A 195 1.92 -3.16 10.90
C GLN A 195 1.17 -2.20 11.82
N SER A 196 1.13 -0.92 11.45
CA SER A 196 0.24 0.04 12.11
C SER A 196 -1.22 -0.41 11.93
N PRO A 197 -2.11 -0.32 12.94
CA PRO A 197 -3.42 -0.99 12.90
C PRO A 197 -4.48 -0.43 11.93
N GLU A 198 -4.15 0.45 11.00
CA GLU A 198 -5.17 1.13 10.18
C GLU A 198 -5.15 0.78 8.70
N LYS A 199 -4.14 0.08 8.19
CA LYS A 199 -4.01 -0.18 6.74
C LYS A 199 -3.90 -1.65 6.44
N SER A 200 -4.76 -2.09 5.53
CA SER A 200 -4.71 -3.41 4.91
C SER A 200 -3.37 -3.64 4.19
N GLU A 201 -2.99 -4.90 4.00
CA GLU A 201 -1.77 -5.24 3.27
C GLU A 201 -1.79 -4.65 1.85
N GLU A 202 -2.98 -4.56 1.24
CA GLU A 202 -3.21 -3.96 -0.06
C GLU A 202 -2.96 -2.45 -0.07
N GLU A 203 -3.32 -1.74 1.00
CA GLU A 203 -3.04 -0.31 1.15
C GLU A 203 -1.55 -0.05 1.34
N ILE A 204 -0.88 -0.89 2.12
CA ILE A 204 0.58 -0.83 2.29
C ILE A 204 1.28 -1.13 0.96
N ASP A 205 0.83 -2.14 0.23
CA ASP A 205 1.33 -2.51 -1.09
C ASP A 205 1.12 -1.39 -2.12
N TYR A 206 -0.02 -0.68 -2.06
CA TYR A 206 -0.26 0.51 -2.88
C TYR A 206 0.76 1.61 -2.59
N LEU A 207 0.94 1.98 -1.32
CA LEU A 207 1.86 3.05 -0.92
C LEU A 207 3.31 2.73 -1.30
N LYS A 208 3.70 1.46 -1.24
CA LYS A 208 5.06 0.99 -1.56
C LYS A 208 5.36 0.91 -3.05
N ASN A 209 4.36 0.52 -3.83
CA ASN A 209 4.50 0.21 -5.26
C ASN A 209 3.76 1.20 -6.17
N ALA A 210 3.39 2.37 -5.64
CA ALA A 210 3.00 3.50 -6.47
C ALA A 210 4.23 3.88 -7.32
N TYR A 211 4.18 3.59 -8.62
CA TYR A 211 5.05 4.26 -9.61
C TYR A 211 4.91 5.78 -9.45
N PRO A 212 5.86 6.61 -9.93
CA PRO A 212 5.66 8.05 -9.96
C PRO A 212 4.24 8.29 -10.48
N GLU A 213 3.39 8.85 -9.61
CA GLU A 213 1.97 8.94 -9.90
C GLU A 213 1.82 9.59 -11.28
N LEU A 214 0.70 9.33 -11.95
CA LEU A 214 0.28 10.31 -12.95
C LEU A 214 0.37 11.67 -12.26
N THR A 215 1.16 12.59 -12.78
CA THR A 215 1.37 13.91 -12.14
C THR A 215 0.68 14.98 -12.98
N GLY A 216 0.44 16.13 -12.36
CA GLY A 216 -0.10 17.30 -13.06
C GLY A 216 -1.47 17.06 -13.71
N ILE A 217 -1.57 17.38 -14.99
CA ILE A 217 -2.85 17.40 -15.73
C ILE A 217 -3.40 15.98 -15.94
N GLU A 218 -2.54 15.00 -16.18
CA GLU A 218 -2.97 13.63 -16.42
C GLU A 218 -3.62 13.03 -15.18
N LYS A 219 -3.05 13.27 -13.99
CA LYS A 219 -3.64 12.84 -12.72
C LYS A 219 -5.06 13.36 -12.57
N LYS A 220 -5.22 14.67 -12.75
CA LYS A 220 -6.51 15.36 -12.56
C LYS A 220 -7.57 14.82 -13.52
N LEU A 221 -7.19 14.61 -14.79
CA LEU A 221 -8.08 14.02 -15.77
C LEU A 221 -8.52 12.62 -15.34
N GLN A 222 -7.60 11.79 -14.85
CA GLN A 222 -7.88 10.41 -14.49
C GLN A 222 -8.66 10.28 -13.18
N ASP A 223 -8.40 11.18 -12.23
CA ASP A 223 -9.21 11.34 -11.02
C ASP A 223 -10.66 11.67 -11.37
N ASP A 224 -10.89 12.57 -12.33
CA ASP A 224 -12.23 12.88 -12.83
C ASP A 224 -12.84 11.72 -13.63
N CYS A 225 -12.06 11.03 -14.46
CA CYS A 225 -12.51 9.84 -15.19
C CYS A 225 -12.97 8.74 -14.24
N ASP A 226 -12.26 8.51 -13.13
CA ASP A 226 -12.66 7.53 -12.13
C ASP A 226 -14.02 7.87 -11.51
N ILE A 227 -14.29 9.14 -11.22
CA ILE A 227 -15.61 9.59 -10.74
C ILE A 227 -16.70 9.26 -11.76
N GLU A 228 -16.48 9.57 -13.04
CA GLU A 228 -17.46 9.32 -14.10
C GLU A 228 -17.69 7.81 -14.32
N ARG A 229 -16.62 7.01 -14.29
CA ARG A 229 -16.71 5.54 -14.38
C ARG A 229 -17.51 4.93 -13.23
N LEU A 230 -17.33 5.43 -12.01
CA LEU A 230 -18.10 4.97 -10.86
C LEU A 230 -19.58 5.33 -10.98
N LYS A 231 -19.90 6.51 -11.53
CA LYS A 231 -21.29 6.89 -11.87
C LYS A 231 -21.87 5.96 -12.94
N HIS A 232 -21.09 5.61 -13.96
CA HIS A 232 -21.51 4.66 -14.99
C HIS A 232 -21.70 3.24 -14.45
N LEU A 233 -20.82 2.79 -13.55
CA LEU A 233 -20.95 1.52 -12.85
C LEU A 233 -22.30 1.44 -12.11
N ALA A 234 -22.66 2.51 -11.39
CA ALA A 234 -23.95 2.59 -10.71
C ALA A 234 -25.13 2.57 -11.68
N TYR A 235 -25.05 3.37 -12.75
CA TYR A 235 -26.05 3.39 -13.81
C TYR A 235 -26.31 2.00 -14.40
N TYR A 236 -25.25 1.30 -14.84
CA TYR A 236 -25.38 0.00 -15.46
C TYR A 236 -25.78 -1.09 -14.47
N GLY A 237 -25.26 -1.06 -13.25
CA GLY A 237 -25.68 -1.98 -12.19
C GLY A 237 -27.19 -1.94 -11.98
N ASN A 238 -27.74 -0.73 -11.80
CA ASN A 238 -29.18 -0.54 -11.63
C ASN A 238 -29.98 -0.93 -12.88
N LEU A 239 -29.48 -0.62 -14.07
CA LEU A 239 -30.14 -0.96 -15.34
C LEU A 239 -30.25 -2.47 -15.56
N ILE A 240 -29.21 -3.22 -15.17
CA ILE A 240 -29.18 -4.69 -15.29
C ILE A 240 -30.16 -5.33 -14.30
N GLU A 241 -30.26 -4.82 -13.07
CA GLU A 241 -31.23 -5.33 -12.09
C GLU A 241 -32.68 -4.98 -12.50
N GLU A 242 -32.95 -3.77 -12.98
CA GLU A 242 -34.26 -3.39 -13.54
C GLU A 242 -34.66 -4.33 -14.71
N TYR A 243 -33.71 -4.65 -15.59
CA TYR A 243 -33.93 -5.59 -16.68
C TYR A 243 -34.32 -6.98 -16.14
N LYS A 244 -33.62 -7.47 -15.11
CA LYS A 244 -33.89 -8.77 -14.49
C LYS A 244 -35.28 -8.83 -13.86
N GLU A 245 -35.67 -7.78 -13.15
CA GLU A 245 -37.01 -7.66 -12.55
C GLU A 245 -38.12 -7.73 -13.61
N LYS A 246 -37.91 -7.10 -14.77
CA LYS A 246 -38.93 -7.01 -15.82
C LYS A 246 -39.01 -8.27 -16.70
N THR A 247 -37.88 -8.90 -17.00
CA THR A 247 -37.81 -10.01 -17.97
C THR A 247 -37.70 -11.39 -17.32
N GLY A 248 -37.32 -11.45 -16.03
CA GLY A 248 -37.08 -12.70 -15.32
C GLY A 248 -35.70 -13.32 -15.59
N HIS A 249 -34.83 -12.70 -16.40
CA HIS A 249 -33.46 -13.14 -16.67
C HIS A 249 -32.50 -11.95 -16.83
N TYR A 250 -31.19 -12.15 -16.75
CA TYR A 250 -30.21 -11.08 -17.01
C TYR A 250 -30.05 -10.83 -18.52
N PRO A 251 -29.58 -9.63 -18.95
CA PRO A 251 -29.30 -9.34 -20.35
C PRO A 251 -28.35 -10.39 -20.94
N LEU A 252 -28.65 -10.89 -22.14
CA LEU A 252 -27.86 -11.92 -22.81
C LEU A 252 -27.70 -13.24 -22.01
N GLN A 253 -28.50 -13.46 -20.96
CA GLN A 253 -28.45 -14.70 -20.19
C GLN A 253 -28.90 -15.86 -21.08
N THR A 254 -27.94 -16.62 -21.59
CA THR A 254 -28.20 -17.87 -22.29
C THR A 254 -28.22 -19.04 -21.30
N GLY A 255 -28.93 -20.11 -21.62
CA GLY A 255 -28.81 -21.38 -20.88
C GLY A 255 -27.48 -22.11 -21.11
N SER A 256 -26.50 -21.46 -21.74
CA SER A 256 -25.18 -22.02 -22.05
C SER A 256 -24.34 -22.19 -20.79
N GLU A 257 -23.48 -23.21 -20.80
CA GLU A 257 -22.42 -23.38 -19.79
C GLU A 257 -21.26 -22.40 -19.98
N LYS A 258 -21.09 -21.87 -21.21
CA LYS A 258 -20.11 -20.82 -21.52
C LYS A 258 -20.60 -19.48 -21.01
N GLU A 259 -19.66 -18.61 -20.66
CA GLU A 259 -19.97 -17.23 -20.34
C GLU A 259 -20.28 -16.43 -21.61
N THR A 260 -21.27 -15.56 -21.55
CA THR A 260 -21.47 -14.52 -22.55
C THR A 260 -20.74 -13.26 -22.08
N TYR A 261 -19.88 -12.72 -22.95
CA TYR A 261 -18.95 -11.66 -22.64
C TYR A 261 -19.17 -10.47 -23.57
N THR A 262 -19.16 -9.26 -23.04
CA THR A 262 -19.35 -8.03 -23.82
C THR A 262 -18.34 -6.97 -23.39
N LEU A 263 -17.59 -6.47 -24.38
CA LEU A 263 -16.78 -5.27 -24.25
C LEU A 263 -17.63 -4.06 -24.68
N ILE A 264 -17.83 -3.11 -23.78
CA ILE A 264 -18.63 -1.91 -24.01
C ILE A 264 -17.69 -0.74 -24.29
N PHE A 265 -17.63 -0.34 -25.55
CA PHE A 265 -16.78 0.71 -26.09
C PHE A 265 -17.53 1.50 -27.16
N ASN A 266 -17.11 2.73 -27.43
CA ASN A 266 -17.57 3.47 -28.61
C ASN A 266 -16.67 3.20 -29.84
N GLY A 267 -17.06 3.71 -31.00
CA GLY A 267 -16.36 3.52 -32.27
C GLY A 267 -14.91 4.01 -32.26
N ILE A 268 -14.58 5.01 -31.43
CA ILE A 268 -13.19 5.47 -31.25
C ILE A 268 -12.40 4.48 -30.38
N GLN A 269 -13.02 3.95 -29.33
CA GLN A 269 -12.38 3.03 -28.39
C GLN A 269 -12.21 1.61 -28.94
N LYS A 270 -12.92 1.26 -30.02
CA LYS A 270 -12.88 -0.06 -30.63
C LYS A 270 -11.47 -0.56 -30.93
N GLU A 271 -10.58 0.32 -31.41
CA GLU A 271 -9.20 -0.05 -31.74
C GLU A 271 -8.36 -0.44 -30.51
N PHE A 272 -8.82 -0.10 -29.31
CA PHE A 272 -8.17 -0.40 -28.02
C PHE A 272 -8.93 -1.45 -27.21
N SER A 273 -9.95 -2.08 -27.79
CA SER A 273 -10.87 -2.98 -27.10
C SER A 273 -10.73 -4.42 -27.61
N GLU A 274 -9.51 -4.94 -27.51
CA GLU A 274 -9.22 -6.33 -27.86
C GLU A 274 -9.71 -7.28 -26.76
N ASP A 275 -10.32 -8.37 -27.17
CA ASP A 275 -10.66 -9.45 -26.26
C ASP A 275 -9.40 -10.18 -25.82
N THR A 276 -9.09 -10.04 -24.53
CA THR A 276 -7.94 -10.65 -23.87
C THR A 276 -8.35 -11.70 -22.84
N ASN A 277 -9.64 -12.07 -22.79
CA ASN A 277 -10.13 -13.06 -21.85
C ASN A 277 -9.62 -14.46 -22.26
N PRO A 278 -8.79 -15.12 -21.43
CA PRO A 278 -8.21 -16.42 -21.78
C PRO A 278 -9.22 -17.57 -21.68
N ASN A 279 -10.39 -17.35 -21.06
CA ASN A 279 -11.38 -18.40 -20.85
C ASN A 279 -12.30 -18.55 -22.07
N PRO A 280 -12.77 -19.78 -22.40
CA PRO A 280 -13.74 -19.97 -23.46
C PRO A 280 -15.06 -19.24 -23.18
N HIS A 281 -15.45 -18.36 -24.09
CA HIS A 281 -16.64 -17.53 -23.96
C HIS A 281 -17.29 -17.22 -25.31
N ASP A 282 -18.53 -16.74 -25.27
CA ASP A 282 -19.25 -16.23 -26.43
C ASP A 282 -19.20 -14.69 -26.39
N LEU A 283 -18.43 -14.09 -27.30
CA LEU A 283 -18.27 -12.63 -27.40
C LEU A 283 -19.47 -12.01 -28.13
N VAL A 284 -20.16 -11.09 -27.47
CA VAL A 284 -21.30 -10.33 -28.00
C VAL A 284 -20.92 -8.86 -28.14
N SER A 285 -21.39 -8.21 -29.21
CA SER A 285 -21.07 -6.82 -29.48
C SER A 285 -21.77 -5.86 -28.51
N ALA A 286 -21.17 -4.69 -28.25
CA ALA A 286 -21.82 -3.63 -27.46
C ALA A 286 -23.18 -3.23 -28.05
N LYS A 287 -23.29 -3.19 -29.39
CA LYS A 287 -24.55 -2.91 -30.10
C LYS A 287 -25.64 -3.92 -29.74
N ASP A 288 -25.34 -5.20 -29.76
CA ASP A 288 -26.32 -6.25 -29.45
C ASP A 288 -26.68 -6.25 -27.96
N PHE A 289 -25.72 -5.94 -27.08
CA PHE A 289 -25.97 -5.74 -25.65
C PHE A 289 -26.97 -4.59 -25.40
N PHE A 290 -26.77 -3.43 -26.01
CA PHE A 290 -27.71 -2.32 -25.89
C PHE A 290 -29.07 -2.64 -26.50
N ALA A 291 -29.09 -3.27 -27.68
CA ALA A 291 -30.34 -3.68 -28.31
C ALA A 291 -31.14 -4.66 -27.43
N GLU A 292 -30.46 -5.58 -26.75
CA GLU A 292 -31.09 -6.51 -25.81
C GLU A 292 -31.68 -5.77 -24.60
N ILE A 293 -30.91 -4.89 -23.96
CA ILE A 293 -31.39 -4.11 -22.80
C ILE A 293 -32.60 -3.25 -23.20
N GLU A 294 -32.53 -2.52 -24.31
CA GLU A 294 -33.62 -1.65 -24.76
C GLU A 294 -34.88 -2.44 -25.10
N LYS A 295 -34.73 -3.63 -25.68
CA LYS A 295 -35.83 -4.54 -25.97
C LYS A 295 -36.50 -5.04 -24.69
N GLY A 296 -35.73 -5.50 -23.70
CA GLY A 296 -36.28 -5.99 -22.43
C GLY A 296 -36.92 -4.88 -21.60
N LEU A 297 -36.32 -3.68 -21.60
CA LEU A 297 -36.84 -2.53 -20.88
C LEU A 297 -37.93 -1.76 -21.65
N VAL A 298 -38.11 -2.01 -22.94
CA VAL A 298 -39.09 -1.33 -23.81
C VAL A 298 -38.88 0.19 -23.78
N ARG A 299 -37.62 0.64 -23.71
CA ARG A 299 -37.23 2.05 -23.71
C ARG A 299 -35.82 2.20 -24.25
N LYS A 300 -35.51 3.38 -24.77
CA LYS A 300 -34.13 3.75 -25.07
C LYS A 300 -33.33 3.91 -23.78
N VAL A 301 -32.07 3.52 -23.82
CA VAL A 301 -31.12 3.69 -22.71
C VAL A 301 -29.99 4.61 -23.12
N ASP A 302 -29.33 5.19 -22.13
CA ASP A 302 -28.15 6.01 -22.37
C ASP A 302 -26.95 5.08 -22.50
N GLN A 303 -26.24 5.18 -23.62
CA GLN A 303 -25.04 4.40 -23.90
C GLN A 303 -23.83 5.16 -23.34
N LEU A 304 -23.41 4.76 -22.15
CA LEU A 304 -22.32 5.38 -21.42
C LEU A 304 -21.03 4.58 -21.62
N TYR A 305 -19.95 5.27 -21.98
CA TYR A 305 -18.65 4.66 -22.32
C TYR A 305 -17.56 5.15 -21.37
N ASP A 306 -16.36 4.58 -21.47
CA ASP A 306 -15.20 5.16 -20.80
C ASP A 306 -15.00 6.61 -21.28
N PRO A 307 -14.73 7.59 -20.40
CA PRO A 307 -14.53 8.97 -20.83
C PRO A 307 -13.25 9.18 -21.66
N GLN A 308 -12.25 8.30 -21.54
CA GLN A 308 -10.97 8.44 -22.26
C GLN A 308 -11.10 8.18 -23.77
N TYR A 309 -10.34 8.95 -24.58
CA TYR A 309 -10.22 8.73 -26.04
C TYR A 309 -9.18 7.66 -26.36
N VAL A 310 -8.07 7.68 -25.62
CA VAL A 310 -6.88 6.86 -25.85
C VAL A 310 -6.47 6.26 -24.50
N PRO A 311 -6.04 4.98 -24.45
CA PRO A 311 -5.53 4.40 -23.23
C PRO A 311 -4.26 5.14 -22.79
N THR A 312 -4.10 5.27 -21.47
CA THR A 312 -2.85 5.73 -20.87
C THR A 312 -2.09 4.54 -20.32
N THR A 313 -2.68 3.84 -19.35
CA THR A 313 -2.08 2.67 -18.68
C THR A 313 -3.09 1.55 -18.38
N ARG A 314 -4.34 1.70 -18.84
CA ARG A 314 -5.47 0.83 -18.48
C ARG A 314 -6.46 0.72 -19.64
N PRO A 315 -7.30 -0.35 -19.65
CA PRO A 315 -8.36 -0.47 -20.65
C PRO A 315 -9.33 0.70 -20.59
N ILE A 316 -9.88 1.09 -21.74
CA ILE A 316 -10.83 2.21 -21.88
C ILE A 316 -12.20 1.75 -22.37
N PHE A 317 -12.63 0.59 -21.87
CA PHE A 317 -13.92 -0.02 -22.15
C PHE A 317 -14.51 -0.56 -20.83
N TYR A 318 -15.80 -0.88 -20.82
CA TYR A 318 -16.40 -1.62 -19.70
C TYR A 318 -16.60 -3.08 -20.07
N ILE A 319 -16.74 -3.92 -19.06
CA ILE A 319 -16.91 -5.35 -19.24
C ILE A 319 -18.24 -5.76 -18.61
N TYR A 320 -19.11 -6.37 -19.41
CA TYR A 320 -20.27 -7.11 -18.94
C TYR A 320 -20.07 -8.60 -19.19
N MET A 321 -20.41 -9.42 -18.20
CA MET A 321 -20.34 -10.87 -18.27
C MET A 321 -21.61 -11.47 -17.68
N VAL A 322 -22.12 -12.53 -18.28
CA VAL A 322 -23.20 -13.32 -17.70
C VAL A 322 -22.93 -14.81 -17.91
N ARG A 323 -23.13 -15.59 -16.86
CA ARG A 323 -23.03 -17.04 -16.90
C ARG A 323 -24.06 -17.64 -15.95
N LYS A 324 -24.93 -18.50 -16.50
CA LYS A 324 -26.06 -19.08 -15.74
C LYS A 324 -26.87 -17.97 -15.08
N ASP A 325 -27.05 -18.03 -13.77
CA ASP A 325 -27.84 -17.10 -12.96
C ASP A 325 -27.04 -15.92 -12.43
N SER A 326 -25.79 -15.73 -12.87
CA SER A 326 -24.88 -14.74 -12.30
C SER A 326 -24.36 -13.79 -13.36
N TYR A 327 -24.42 -12.49 -13.09
CA TYR A 327 -23.82 -11.47 -13.95
C TYR A 327 -22.68 -10.76 -13.24
N TYR A 328 -21.84 -10.11 -14.03
CA TYR A 328 -20.82 -9.20 -13.54
C TYR A 328 -20.72 -7.99 -14.46
N PHE A 329 -20.57 -6.82 -13.88
CA PHE A 329 -20.28 -5.58 -14.61
C PHE A 329 -19.08 -4.88 -13.98
N ALA A 330 -18.08 -4.51 -14.78
CA ALA A 330 -16.82 -3.97 -14.27
C ALA A 330 -16.36 -2.70 -14.99
N VAL A 331 -15.74 -1.81 -14.20
CA VAL A 331 -15.03 -0.60 -14.67
C VAL A 331 -13.58 -0.58 -14.18
N HIS A 332 -12.70 0.09 -14.93
CA HIS A 332 -11.27 0.19 -14.65
C HIS A 332 -10.91 1.55 -14.06
N LEU A 333 -10.27 1.59 -12.90
CA LEU A 333 -9.92 2.82 -12.20
C LEU A 333 -8.41 3.07 -12.18
N SER A 334 -8.05 4.34 -12.05
CA SER A 334 -6.67 4.80 -11.97
C SER A 334 -6.09 4.78 -10.56
N LYS A 335 -6.95 4.95 -9.54
CA LYS A 335 -6.53 4.96 -8.14
C LYS A 335 -7.23 3.93 -7.28
N TYR A 336 -6.61 3.69 -6.13
CA TYR A 336 -7.16 2.82 -5.10
C TYR A 336 -8.40 3.44 -4.47
N TYR A 337 -9.41 2.59 -4.25
CA TYR A 337 -10.55 2.86 -3.39
C TYR A 337 -10.72 1.65 -2.46
N PRO A 338 -11.23 1.81 -1.24
CA PRO A 338 -11.42 0.67 -0.32
C PRO A 338 -12.24 -0.47 -0.94
N PHE A 339 -13.24 -0.12 -1.76
CA PHE A 339 -14.10 -1.04 -2.51
C PHE A 339 -13.54 -1.52 -3.85
N SER A 340 -12.31 -1.15 -4.25
CA SER A 340 -11.69 -1.59 -5.51
C SER A 340 -10.62 -2.66 -5.31
N THR A 341 -10.51 -3.55 -6.29
CA THR A 341 -9.47 -4.59 -6.37
C THR A 341 -8.30 -4.07 -7.18
N ARG A 342 -7.09 -4.23 -6.67
CA ARG A 342 -5.86 -3.93 -7.41
C ARG A 342 -5.62 -5.02 -8.46
N ILE A 343 -5.40 -4.62 -9.71
CA ILE A 343 -5.07 -5.54 -10.81
C ILE A 343 -3.59 -5.43 -11.16
N ALA A 344 -3.09 -4.20 -11.28
CA ALA A 344 -1.68 -3.90 -11.49
C ALA A 344 -1.33 -2.54 -10.85
N ALA A 345 -0.11 -2.07 -11.04
CA ALA A 345 0.27 -0.71 -10.63
C ALA A 345 -0.59 0.33 -11.36
N ASN A 346 -1.21 1.25 -10.61
CA ASN A 346 -2.10 2.31 -11.12
C ASN A 346 -3.29 1.78 -11.96
N TYR A 347 -3.68 0.53 -11.73
CA TYR A 347 -4.80 -0.13 -12.38
C TYR A 347 -5.61 -0.92 -11.35
N TYR A 348 -6.80 -0.41 -11.08
CA TYR A 348 -7.77 -1.00 -10.17
C TYR A 348 -9.04 -1.35 -10.93
N LYS A 349 -9.86 -2.21 -10.36
CA LYS A 349 -11.13 -2.63 -10.92
C LYS A 349 -12.20 -2.60 -9.85
N VAL A 350 -13.37 -2.10 -10.19
CA VAL A 350 -14.58 -2.26 -9.37
C VAL A 350 -15.56 -3.08 -10.17
N GLN A 351 -16.18 -4.05 -9.50
CA GLN A 351 -17.09 -5.00 -10.12
C GLN A 351 -18.35 -5.13 -9.27
N VAL A 352 -19.50 -5.06 -9.93
CA VAL A 352 -20.80 -5.39 -9.34
C VAL A 352 -21.34 -6.69 -9.91
N SER A 353 -22.14 -7.39 -9.12
CA SER A 353 -22.78 -8.67 -9.47
C SER A 353 -24.08 -8.81 -8.70
N ASN A 354 -24.95 -9.73 -9.10
CA ASN A 354 -26.12 -10.09 -8.31
C ASN A 354 -25.79 -10.87 -7.03
N LYS A 355 -24.55 -11.34 -6.87
CA LYS A 355 -24.06 -12.00 -5.65
C LYS A 355 -22.84 -11.24 -5.12
N SER A 356 -22.83 -11.04 -3.81
CA SER A 356 -21.71 -10.38 -3.12
C SER A 356 -20.60 -11.38 -2.80
N TYR A 357 -19.36 -11.01 -3.08
CA TYR A 357 -18.15 -11.71 -2.68
C TYR A 357 -17.16 -10.71 -2.07
N PRO A 358 -17.38 -10.29 -0.80
CA PRO A 358 -16.59 -9.22 -0.18
C PRO A 358 -15.08 -9.51 -0.13
N ALA A 359 -14.68 -10.78 0.03
CA ALA A 359 -13.28 -11.19 0.00
C ALA A 359 -12.59 -10.87 -1.33
N SER A 360 -13.35 -10.85 -2.43
CA SER A 360 -12.87 -10.48 -3.78
C SER A 360 -13.25 -9.04 -4.16
N LYS A 361 -13.82 -8.27 -3.21
CA LYS A 361 -14.39 -6.94 -3.40
C LYS A 361 -15.39 -6.85 -4.56
N ILE A 362 -16.22 -7.87 -4.70
CA ILE A 362 -17.37 -7.87 -5.61
C ILE A 362 -18.62 -7.64 -4.78
N TYR A 363 -19.42 -6.65 -5.14
CA TYR A 363 -20.59 -6.25 -4.37
C TYR A 363 -21.86 -6.33 -5.21
N THR A 364 -23.02 -6.42 -4.55
CA THR A 364 -24.27 -6.05 -5.22
C THR A 364 -24.31 -4.55 -5.45
N ILE A 365 -25.09 -4.08 -6.44
CA ILE A 365 -25.19 -2.64 -6.70
C ILE A 365 -25.71 -1.88 -5.47
N SER A 366 -26.74 -2.41 -4.80
CA SER A 366 -27.28 -1.82 -3.56
C SER A 366 -26.23 -1.72 -2.45
N GLN A 367 -25.44 -2.77 -2.21
CA GLN A 367 -24.35 -2.72 -1.22
C GLN A 367 -23.29 -1.68 -1.58
N LEU A 368 -22.90 -1.61 -2.86
CA LEU A 368 -21.89 -0.66 -3.30
C LEU A 368 -22.38 0.79 -3.17
N GLU A 369 -23.65 1.06 -3.53
CA GLU A 369 -24.25 2.38 -3.39
C GLU A 369 -24.45 2.79 -1.93
N GLU A 370 -24.55 1.84 -1.00
CA GLU A 370 -24.61 2.10 0.44
C GLU A 370 -23.25 2.41 1.07
N ASP A 371 -22.14 1.97 0.44
CA ASP A 371 -20.77 2.17 0.93
C ASP A 371 -20.44 3.67 1.06
N PRO A 372 -20.04 4.15 2.26
CA PRO A 372 -19.70 5.56 2.48
C PRO A 372 -18.56 6.07 1.61
N ASN A 373 -17.55 5.25 1.33
CA ASN A 373 -16.43 5.61 0.47
C ASN A 373 -16.89 5.73 -0.99
N PHE A 374 -17.82 4.87 -1.44
CA PHE A 374 -18.39 4.97 -2.77
C PHE A 374 -19.21 6.25 -2.92
N LYS A 375 -20.11 6.53 -1.98
CA LYS A 375 -20.89 7.78 -1.94
C LYS A 375 -19.99 9.02 -1.99
N GLN A 376 -18.94 9.02 -1.17
CA GLN A 376 -17.96 10.11 -1.15
C GLN A 376 -17.20 10.22 -2.48
N ALA A 377 -16.87 9.09 -3.12
CA ALA A 377 -16.16 9.09 -4.39
C ALA A 377 -17.00 9.71 -5.51
N VAL A 378 -18.26 9.30 -5.65
CA VAL A 378 -19.15 9.76 -6.74
C VAL A 378 -19.68 11.18 -6.52
N SER A 379 -19.67 11.69 -5.28
CA SER A 379 -20.12 13.05 -4.95
C SER A 379 -19.06 14.12 -5.23
N LYS A 380 -17.83 13.75 -5.59
CA LYS A 380 -16.77 14.72 -5.88
C LYS A 380 -17.11 15.52 -7.15
N PRO A 381 -16.93 16.85 -7.12
CA PRO A 381 -17.07 17.67 -8.33
C PRO A 381 -15.93 17.35 -9.30
N PHE A 382 -16.21 17.42 -10.60
CA PHE A 382 -15.20 17.32 -11.63
C PHE A 382 -14.34 18.59 -11.67
N ALA A 383 -13.03 18.44 -11.88
CA ALA A 383 -12.18 19.57 -12.21
C ALA A 383 -12.49 20.11 -13.62
N ASN A 384 -12.95 19.25 -14.54
CA ASN A 384 -13.31 19.63 -15.91
C ASN A 384 -14.69 19.09 -16.35
N GLU A 385 -15.76 19.56 -15.72
CA GLU A 385 -17.14 19.11 -16.02
C GLU A 385 -17.52 19.24 -17.51
N LYS A 386 -17.07 20.31 -18.18
CA LYS A 386 -17.36 20.56 -19.59
C LYS A 386 -16.87 19.43 -20.50
N TYR A 387 -15.67 18.89 -20.22
CA TYR A 387 -15.10 17.76 -20.97
C TYR A 387 -16.04 16.54 -20.94
N PHE A 388 -16.52 16.16 -19.76
CA PHE A 388 -17.40 15.00 -19.59
C PHE A 388 -18.78 15.23 -20.21
N LEU A 389 -19.33 16.45 -20.10
CA LEU A 389 -20.60 16.79 -20.71
C LEU A 389 -20.56 16.71 -22.24
N GLU A 390 -19.52 17.27 -22.86
CA GLU A 390 -19.31 17.20 -24.31
C GLU A 390 -19.14 15.75 -24.77
N ARG A 391 -18.40 14.96 -24.00
CA ARG A 391 -18.20 13.54 -24.26
C ARG A 391 -19.49 12.75 -24.24
N ARG A 392 -20.28 12.91 -23.18
CA ARG A 392 -21.57 12.25 -23.03
C ARG A 392 -22.48 12.59 -24.21
N LYS A 393 -22.60 13.87 -24.56
CA LYS A 393 -23.43 14.33 -25.70
C LYS A 393 -23.01 13.71 -27.03
N LYS A 394 -21.70 13.55 -27.26
CA LYS A 394 -21.18 13.03 -28.53
C LYS A 394 -21.52 11.55 -28.75
N HIS A 395 -21.59 10.76 -27.68
CA HIS A 395 -21.69 9.30 -27.77
C HIS A 395 -22.94 8.70 -27.13
N LEU A 396 -23.86 9.48 -26.57
CA LEU A 396 -24.99 9.01 -25.74
C LEU A 396 -25.85 7.88 -26.35
N ARG A 397 -25.85 7.75 -27.68
CA ARG A 397 -26.65 6.77 -28.44
C ARG A 397 -25.95 6.41 -29.75
N GLU A 398 -24.72 5.95 -29.65
CA GLU A 398 -23.92 5.64 -30.83
C GLU A 398 -24.40 4.41 -31.61
N TYR A 399 -24.95 3.40 -30.92
CA TYR A 399 -25.40 2.12 -31.49
C TYR A 399 -26.89 2.01 -31.76
#